data_AF-A0A2N7VCV8-F1
#
_entry.id   AF-A0A2N7VCV8-F1
#
_cell.length_a   1.000
_cell.length_b   1.000
_cell.length_c   1.000
_cell.angle_alpha   90.00
_cell.angle_beta   90.00
_cell.angle_gamma   90.00
#
_symmetry.space_group_name_H-M   'P 1'
#
loop_
_entity.id
_entity.type
_entity.pdbx_description
1 polymer ?
#
loop_
_entity_poly.entity_id
_entity_poly.type
_entity_poly.pdbx_seq_one_letter_code
_entity_poly.pdbx_strand_id
1 'polypeptide(L)' 'MTQPNVDDLVQSIASDTGAPPETVSRMVSQTWQAFSDGARITDYLPVLVTKRVREDLRSQSRHNHH' A
#
# COMPACT_ATOMS: atom_id res chain seq x y z
N MET A 1 -17.47 -8.67 -9.79
CA MET A 1 -16.13 -8.07 -9.60
C MET A 1 -15.89 -7.99 -8.10
N THR A 2 -14.99 -8.81 -7.57
CA THR A 2 -14.60 -8.74 -6.16
C THR A 2 -13.71 -7.51 -6.00
N GLN A 3 -14.28 -6.40 -5.53
CA GLN A 3 -13.45 -5.30 -5.03
C GLN A 3 -12.55 -5.90 -3.94
N PRO A 4 -11.23 -5.90 -4.10
CA PRO A 4 -10.36 -6.32 -3.03
C PRO A 4 -10.65 -5.41 -1.84
N ASN A 5 -11.08 -5.99 -0.73
CA ASN A 5 -11.42 -5.24 0.46
C ASN A 5 -10.12 -4.53 0.89
N VAL A 6 -10.12 -3.19 0.90
CA VAL A 6 -8.91 -2.40 1.22
C VAL A 6 -8.32 -2.84 2.57
N ASP A 7 -9.17 -3.30 3.48
CA ASP A 7 -8.82 -3.90 4.76
C ASP A 7 -7.94 -5.16 4.63
N ASP A 8 -8.26 -6.08 3.72
CA ASP A 8 -7.47 -7.28 3.44
C ASP A 8 -6.09 -6.92 2.86
N LEU A 9 -6.06 -5.89 2.01
CA LEU A 9 -4.84 -5.35 1.43
C LEU A 9 -3.93 -4.72 2.49
N VAL A 10 -4.51 -3.95 3.43
CA VAL A 10 -3.79 -3.38 4.58
C VAL A 10 -3.24 -4.49 5.47
N GLN A 11 -4.05 -5.49 5.80
CA GLN A 11 -3.63 -6.60 6.66
C GLN A 11 -2.54 -7.46 6.02
N SER A 12 -2.63 -7.71 4.71
CA SER A 12 -1.60 -8.43 3.95
C SER A 12 -0.26 -7.68 3.96
N ILE A 13 -0.26 -6.37 3.73
CA ILE A 13 0.96 -5.56 3.73
C ILE A 13 1.54 -5.43 5.14
N ALA A 14 0.71 -5.21 6.17
CA ALA A 14 1.16 -5.15 7.55
C ALA A 14 1.83 -6.45 8.00
N SER A 15 1.25 -7.60 7.62
CA SER A 15 1.82 -8.91 7.91
C SER A 15 3.14 -9.17 7.17
N ASP A 16 3.26 -8.74 5.92
CA ASP A 16 4.48 -8.92 5.09
C ASP A 16 5.64 -8.03 5.54
N THR A 17 5.34 -6.83 6.03
CA THR A 17 6.34 -5.80 6.36
C THR A 17 6.61 -5.65 7.86
N GLY A 18 5.75 -6.21 8.71
CA GLY A 18 5.79 -6.02 10.16
C GLY A 18 5.45 -4.59 10.63
N ALA A 19 4.95 -3.75 9.73
CA ALA A 19 4.55 -2.37 10.04
C ALA A 19 3.15 -2.33 10.70
N PRO A 20 2.87 -1.34 11.56
CA PRO A 20 1.57 -1.20 12.20
C PRO A 20 0.47 -0.93 11.15
N PRO A 21 -0.71 -1.57 11.28
CA PRO A 21 -1.78 -1.48 10.28
C PRO A 21 -2.31 -0.06 10.09
N GLU A 22 -2.26 0.79 11.13
CA GLU A 22 -2.62 2.21 11.05
C GLU A 22 -1.67 3.01 10.13
N THR A 23 -0.37 2.69 10.16
CA THR A 23 0.60 3.32 9.24
C THR A 23 0.37 2.82 7.82
N VAL A 24 0.15 1.51 7.66
CA VAL A 24 -0.12 0.90 6.37
C VAL A 24 -1.40 1.46 5.74
N SER A 25 -2.48 1.61 6.51
CA SER A 25 -3.76 2.13 6.02
C SER A 25 -3.64 3.58 5.55
N ARG A 26 -2.87 4.41 6.26
CA ARG A 26 -2.57 5.78 5.85
C ARG A 26 -1.78 5.80 4.54
N MET A 27 -0.73 4.99 4.44
CA MET A 27 0.11 4.90 3.23
C MET A 27 -0.68 4.37 2.03
N VAL A 28 -1.52 3.36 2.22
CA VAL A 28 -2.42 2.83 1.19
C VAL A 28 -3.35 3.94 0.70
N SER A 29 -4.01 4.66 1.61
CA SER A 29 -4.93 5.76 1.23
C SER A 29 -4.22 6.88 0.45
N GLN A 30 -3.05 7.32 0.93
CA GLN A 30 -2.25 8.36 0.26
C GLN A 30 -1.80 7.91 -1.14
N THR A 31 -1.32 6.68 -1.24
CA THR A 31 -0.83 6.10 -2.50
C THR A 31 -1.98 5.86 -3.48
N TRP A 32 -3.14 5.45 -2.97
CA TRP A 32 -4.36 5.26 -3.77
C TRP A 32 -4.83 6.58 -4.37
N GLN A 33 -4.86 7.65 -3.58
CA GLN A 33 -5.22 8.97 -4.09
C GLN A 33 -4.25 9.46 -5.16
N ALA A 34 -2.94 9.25 -4.95
CA ALA A 34 -1.91 9.63 -5.92
C ALA A 34 -2.02 8.87 -7.24
N PHE A 35 -2.32 7.56 -7.20
CA PHE A 35 -2.48 6.77 -8.42
C PHE A 35 -3.86 6.91 -9.05
N SER A 36 -4.90 7.19 -8.28
CA SER A 36 -6.25 7.41 -8.81
C SER A 36 -6.37 8.77 -9.51
N ASP A 37 -5.53 9.74 -9.14
CA ASP A 37 -5.45 11.03 -9.83
C ASP A 37 -4.93 10.85 -11.26
N GLY A 38 -5.79 11.11 -12.24
CA GLY A 38 -5.46 10.94 -13.67
C GLY A 38 -5.50 9.50 -14.20
N ALA A 39 -5.81 8.50 -13.38
CA ALA A 39 -5.94 7.13 -13.85
C ALA A 39 -7.25 6.89 -14.62
N ARG A 40 -7.11 6.37 -15.84
CA ARG A 40 -8.23 5.95 -16.69
C ARG A 40 -8.69 4.51 -16.42
N ILE A 41 -7.81 3.70 -15.85
CA ILE A 41 -8.05 2.29 -15.51
C ILE A 41 -7.70 2.12 -14.03
N THR A 42 -8.71 1.80 -13.22
CA THR A 42 -8.58 1.65 -11.77
C THR A 42 -8.40 0.19 -11.33
N ASP A 43 -8.59 -0.77 -12.24
CA ASP A 43 -8.57 -2.20 -11.95
C ASP A 43 -7.22 -2.69 -11.39
N TYR A 44 -6.12 -2.04 -11.82
CA TYR A 44 -4.76 -2.35 -11.40
C TYR A 44 -4.27 -1.54 -10.19
N LEU A 45 -5.05 -0.55 -9.74
CA LEU A 45 -4.71 0.25 -8.54
C LEU A 45 -4.37 -0.60 -7.31
N PRO A 46 -5.13 -1.64 -6.92
CA PRO A 46 -4.78 -2.44 -5.75
C PRO A 46 -3.38 -3.04 -5.86
N VAL A 47 -3.00 -3.59 -7.03
CA VAL A 47 -1.67 -4.19 -7.24
C VAL A 47 -0.57 -3.13 -7.15
N LEU A 48 -0.77 -1.98 -7.79
CA LEU A 48 0.21 -0.88 -7.82
C LEU A 48 0.40 -0.28 -6.41
N VAL A 49 -0.69 -0.04 -5.69
CA VAL A 49 -0.67 0.48 -4.33
C VAL A 49 0.04 -0.49 -3.40
N THR A 50 -0.30 -1.79 -3.45
CA THR A 50 0.38 -2.82 -2.65
C THR A 50 1.88 -2.85 -2.90
N LYS A 51 2.30 -2.84 -4.17
CA LYS A 51 3.72 -2.82 -4.53
C LYS A 51 4.41 -1.58 -3.96
N ARG A 52 3.83 -0.41 -4.17
CA ARG A 52 4.43 0.87 -3.76
C ARG A 52 4.58 0.97 -2.24
N VAL A 53 3.56 0.59 -1.48
CA VAL A 53 3.59 0.65 -0.01
C VAL A 53 4.62 -0.32 0.57
N ARG A 54 4.74 -1.55 0.03
CA ARG A 54 5.78 -2.49 0.46
C ARG A 54 7.19 -1.97 0.22
N GLU A 55 7.44 -1.38 -0.96
CA GLU A 55 8.76 -0.83 -1.27
C GLU A 55 9.12 0.37 -0.41
N ASP A 56 8.14 1.22 -0.10
CA ASP A 56 8.34 2.38 0.76
C ASP A 56 8.66 1.95 2.19
N LEU A 57 7.91 1.00 2.75
CA LEU A 57 8.17 0.41 4.07
C LEU A 57 9.53 -0.30 4.14
N ARG A 58 9.89 -1.04 3.08
CA ARG A 58 11.20 -1.70 2.98
C ARG A 58 12.35 -0.70 2.89
N SER A 59 12.14 0.42 2.20
CA SER A 59 13.12 1.50 2.09
C SER A 59 13.30 2.22 3.42
N GLN A 60 12.22 2.50 4.14
CA GLN A 60 12.25 3.09 5.49
C GLN A 60 12.97 2.16 6.49
N SER A 61 12.68 0.86 6.46
CA SER A 61 13.35 -0.14 7.30
C SER A 61 14.86 -0.22 7.04
N ARG A 62 15.30 -0.10 5.78
CA ARG A 62 16.72 -0.03 5.41
C ARG A 62 17.37 1.27 5.87
N HIS A 63 16.66 2.39 5.78
CA HIS A 63 17.19 3.70 6.19
C HIS A 63 17.41 3.78 7.71
N ASN A 64 16.60 3.07 8.51
CA ASN A 64 16.74 3.02 9.96
C ASN A 64 17.88 2.10 10.46
N HIS A 65 18.57 1.39 9.55
CA HIS A 65 19.69 0.50 9.86
C HIS A 65 21.08 1.10 9.54
N HIS A 66 21.15 2.40 9.27
CA HIS A 66 22.38 3.15 9.02
C HIS A 66 22.53 4.28 10.03
#